data_AF-A0A7K2KRQ8-F1
#
_entry.id   AF-A0A7K2KRQ8-F1
#
_cell.length_a   1.000
_cell.length_b   1.000
_cell.length_c   1.000
_cell.angle_alpha   90.00
_cell.angle_beta   90.00
_cell.angle_gamma   90.00
#
_symmetry.space_group_name_H-M   'P 1'
#
loop_
_entity.id
_entity.type
_entity.pdbx_description
1 polymer ?
#
loop_
_entity_poly.entity_id
_entity_poly.type
_entity_poly.pdbx_seq_one_letter_code
_entity_poly.pdbx_strand_id
1 'polypeptide(L)'
;MGYAAHQALADADLSAASFKLFHTMCAIQNRKDHGLVIVESQTKFAEQVGMSQSSVSRALRQLADQGFIYADGRNWRLRADFVFNGNGAAQGRAIQTIPADAPDPYTGKGTELTVIAGGNDSED
;
A
#
# COMPACT_ATOMS: atom_id res chain seq x y z
N MET A 1 -12.25 -3.80 -11.18
CA MET A 1 -11.56 -3.38 -9.94
C MET A 1 -12.50 -2.46 -9.23
N GLY A 2 -12.76 -2.56 -7.92
CA GLY A 2 -13.68 -1.55 -7.39
C GLY A 2 -13.93 -1.45 -5.90
N TYR A 3 -13.99 -2.55 -5.16
CA TYR A 3 -14.33 -2.46 -3.73
C TYR A 3 -13.36 -3.19 -2.83
N ALA A 4 -13.06 -4.47 -3.09
CA ALA A 4 -12.18 -5.26 -2.23
C ALA A 4 -10.78 -4.64 -2.04
N ALA A 5 -10.15 -4.11 -3.10
CA ALA A 5 -8.85 -3.45 -2.99
C ALA A 5 -8.92 -2.12 -2.21
N HIS A 6 -9.97 -1.31 -2.44
CA HIS A 6 -10.16 -0.07 -1.69
C HIS A 6 -10.45 -0.34 -0.22
N GLN A 7 -11.23 -1.38 0.06
CA GLN A 7 -11.56 -1.82 1.40
C GLN A 7 -10.33 -2.41 2.11
N ALA A 8 -9.52 -3.24 1.45
CA ALA A 8 -8.27 -3.72 2.01
C ALA A 8 -7.31 -2.58 2.40
N LEU A 9 -7.23 -1.53 1.58
CA LEU A 9 -6.43 -0.35 1.90
C LEU A 9 -7.02 0.48 3.05
N ALA A 10 -8.36 0.54 3.17
CA ALA A 10 -9.05 1.29 4.21
C ALA A 10 -9.05 0.57 5.57
N ASP A 11 -9.18 -0.76 5.55
CA ASP A 11 -9.19 -1.62 6.74
C ASP A 11 -7.78 -1.88 7.26
N ALA A 12 -6.76 -1.64 6.43
CA ALA A 12 -5.37 -1.72 6.84
C ALA A 12 -5.04 -0.62 7.86
N ASP A 13 -4.49 -1.04 9.00
CA ASP A 13 -3.96 -0.13 10.02
C ASP A 13 -2.65 0.51 9.52
N LEU A 14 -2.81 1.50 8.64
CA LEU A 14 -1.74 2.28 8.05
C LEU A 14 -1.53 3.57 8.82
N SER A 15 -0.26 3.91 9.06
CA SER A 15 0.05 5.25 9.54
C SER A 15 -0.35 6.30 8.49
N ALA A 16 -0.68 7.52 8.93
CA ALA A 16 -0.97 8.63 8.02
C ALA A 16 0.16 8.89 7.00
N ALA A 17 1.41 8.65 7.42
CA ALA A 17 2.59 8.74 6.56
C ALA A 17 2.59 7.69 5.45
N SER A 18 2.25 6.44 5.79
CA SER A 18 2.15 5.32 4.83
C SER A 18 1.01 5.53 3.85
N PHE A 19 -0.16 5.97 4.34
CA PHE A 19 -1.29 6.31 3.49
C PHE A 19 -0.95 7.42 2.50
N LYS A 20 -0.34 8.52 2.97
CA LYS A 20 0.12 9.63 2.13
C LYS A 20 1.15 9.14 1.10
N LEU A 21 2.12 8.33 1.53
CA LEU A 21 3.18 7.84 0.66
C LEU A 21 2.59 6.99 -0.47
N PHE A 22 1.70 6.05 -0.16
CA PHE A 22 1.05 5.19 -1.15
C PHE A 22 0.33 6.01 -2.24
N HIS A 23 -0.49 6.98 -1.84
CA HIS A 23 -1.19 7.86 -2.79
C HIS A 23 -0.23 8.71 -3.62
N THR A 24 0.85 9.19 -3.00
CA THR A 24 1.88 9.94 -3.72
C THR A 24 2.58 9.06 -4.75
N MET A 25 2.91 7.82 -4.38
CA MET A 25 3.47 6.81 -5.28
C MET A 25 2.56 6.51 -6.47
N CYS A 26 1.24 6.39 -6.25
CA CYS A 26 0.25 6.26 -7.33
C CYS A 26 0.27 7.44 -8.30
N ALA A 27 0.55 8.65 -7.83
CA ALA A 27 0.60 9.85 -8.66
C ALA A 27 1.91 9.97 -9.47
N ILE A 28 3.03 9.45 -8.96
CA ILE A 28 4.37 9.60 -9.56
C ILE A 28 4.87 8.34 -10.30
N GLN A 29 4.07 7.28 -10.36
CA GLN A 29 4.40 6.06 -11.08
C GLN A 29 4.76 6.35 -12.56
N ASN A 30 5.58 5.49 -13.14
CA ASN A 30 6.06 5.62 -14.50
C ASN A 30 4.88 5.54 -15.49
N ARG A 31 4.85 6.48 -16.44
CA ARG A 31 3.76 6.59 -17.43
C ARG A 31 3.76 5.48 -18.48
N LYS A 32 4.90 4.81 -18.68
CA LYS A 32 5.11 3.73 -19.68
C LYS A 32 5.16 2.35 -19.03
N ASP A 33 5.49 2.28 -17.75
CA ASP A 33 5.52 1.06 -16.93
C ASP A 33 4.68 1.30 -15.68
N HIS A 34 3.37 1.08 -15.80
CA HIS A 34 2.44 1.34 -14.71
C HIS A 34 2.77 0.49 -13.47
N GLY A 35 2.53 1.07 -12.31
CA GLY A 35 2.91 0.52 -11.02
C GLY A 35 4.38 0.74 -10.64
N LEU A 36 5.29 0.97 -11.58
CA LEU A 36 6.71 1.22 -11.26
C LEU A 36 6.93 2.64 -10.73
N VAL A 37 7.55 2.76 -9.56
CA VAL A 37 8.00 4.02 -8.96
C VAL A 37 9.52 4.04 -8.95
N ILE A 38 10.10 4.92 -9.78
CA ILE A 38 11.55 5.03 -9.92
C ILE A 38 12.11 5.82 -8.74
N VAL A 39 13.12 5.25 -8.08
CA VAL A 39 13.87 5.90 -7.01
C VAL A 39 15.27 6.22 -7.53
N GLU A 40 15.62 7.51 -7.57
CA GLU A 40 16.98 7.95 -7.89
C GLU A 40 17.91 7.77 -6.69
N SER A 41 17.49 8.29 -5.54
CA SER A 41 18.11 8.11 -4.23
C SER A 41 17.07 8.27 -3.13
N GLN A 42 17.34 7.76 -1.93
CA GLN A 42 16.43 7.92 -0.80
C GLN A 42 16.16 9.40 -0.48
N THR A 43 17.19 10.26 -0.58
CA THR A 43 17.07 11.71 -0.39
C THR A 43 16.13 12.34 -1.41
N LYS A 44 16.37 12.08 -2.70
CA LYS A 44 15.54 12.63 -3.79
C LYS A 44 14.11 12.14 -3.72
N PHE A 45 13.92 10.87 -3.38
CA PHE A 45 12.59 10.32 -3.22
C PHE A 45 11.84 10.96 -2.05
N ALA A 46 12.52 11.16 -0.91
CA ALA A 46 11.95 11.84 0.25
C ALA A 46 11.57 13.31 -0.05
N GLU A 47 12.43 14.03 -0.79
CA GLU A 47 12.11 15.37 -1.32
C GLU A 47 10.86 15.34 -2.22
N GLN A 48 10.81 14.40 -3.17
CA GLN A 48 9.72 14.26 -4.12
C GLN A 48 8.37 13.99 -3.45
N VAL A 49 8.35 13.17 -2.39
CA VAL A 49 7.11 12.86 -1.67
C VAL A 49 6.80 13.86 -0.55
N GLY A 50 7.69 14.84 -0.31
CA GLY A 50 7.55 15.85 0.74
C GLY A 50 7.50 15.23 2.14
N MET A 51 8.43 14.32 2.44
CA MET A 51 8.55 13.62 3.73
C MET A 51 10.01 13.52 4.16
N SER A 52 10.28 13.32 5.46
CA SER A 52 11.64 13.00 5.90
C SER A 52 12.03 11.59 5.45
N GLN A 53 13.33 11.35 5.22
CA GLN A 53 13.83 10.04 4.77
C GLN A 53 13.45 8.90 5.73
N SER A 54 13.48 9.16 7.04
CA SER A 54 13.09 8.19 8.07
C SER A 54 11.60 7.89 8.06
N SER A 55 10.76 8.88 7.75
CA SER A 55 9.32 8.69 7.56
C SER A 55 9.05 7.83 6.33
N VAL A 56 9.70 8.14 5.20
CA VAL A 56 9.60 7.34 3.97
C VAL A 56 10.05 5.91 4.18
N SER A 57 11.19 5.69 4.85
CA SER A 57 11.70 4.34 5.12
C SER A 57 10.71 3.50 5.94
N ARG A 58 10.16 4.06 7.02
CA ARG A 58 9.14 3.37 7.84
C ARG A 58 7.85 3.10 7.06
N ALA A 59 7.42 4.07 6.26
CA ALA A 59 6.22 3.94 5.44
C ALA A 59 6.37 2.89 4.33
N LEU A 60 7.49 2.87 3.61
CA LEU A 60 7.80 1.84 2.61
C LEU A 60 7.79 0.45 3.24
N ARG A 61 8.42 0.30 4.41
CA ARG A 61 8.41 -0.96 5.14
C ARG A 61 6.99 -1.40 5.49
N GLN A 62 6.18 -0.52 6.08
CA GLN A 62 4.80 -0.86 6.45
C GLN A 62 3.96 -1.26 5.22
N LEU A 63 4.09 -0.53 4.10
CA LEU A 63 3.36 -0.83 2.87
C LEU A 63 3.80 -2.17 2.25
N ALA A 64 5.10 -2.49 2.32
CA ALA A 64 5.64 -3.76 1.83
C ALA A 64 5.21 -4.93 2.72
N ASP A 65 5.31 -4.77 4.05
CA ASP A 65 4.91 -5.79 5.04
C ASP A 65 3.40 -6.10 4.94
N GLN A 66 2.58 -5.12 4.56
CA GLN A 66 1.14 -5.28 4.33
C GLN A 66 0.78 -5.67 2.88
N GLY A 67 1.77 -5.83 1.99
CA GLY A 67 1.55 -6.38 0.65
C GLY A 67 1.01 -5.39 -0.40
N PHE A 68 1.00 -4.09 -0.11
CA PHE A 68 0.54 -3.06 -1.05
C PHE A 68 1.59 -2.68 -2.10
N ILE A 69 2.86 -2.86 -1.78
CA ILE A 69 3.99 -2.64 -2.68
C ILE A 69 5.00 -3.77 -2.54
N TYR A 70 5.89 -3.90 -3.51
CA TYR A 70 7.05 -4.79 -3.42
C TYR A 70 8.27 -4.16 -4.08
N ALA A 71 9.46 -4.63 -3.68
CA ALA A 71 10.70 -4.15 -4.25
C ALA A 71 10.86 -4.61 -5.71
N ASP A 72 11.35 -3.71 -6.56
CA ASP A 72 11.71 -3.98 -7.95
C ASP A 72 13.15 -3.48 -8.18
N GLY A 73 14.11 -4.30 -7.74
CA GLY A 73 15.51 -3.90 -7.62
C GLY A 73 15.68 -2.74 -6.63
N ARG A 74 16.15 -1.59 -7.11
CA ARG A 74 16.25 -0.36 -6.30
C ARG A 74 14.96 0.47 -6.25
N ASN A 75 14.00 0.10 -7.09
CA ASN A 75 12.72 0.80 -7.26
C ASN A 75 11.64 0.09 -6.46
N TRP A 76 10.44 0.66 -6.50
CA TRP A 76 9.25 0.08 -5.89
C TRP A 76 8.19 -0.16 -6.93
N ARG A 77 7.42 -1.24 -6.76
CA ARG A 77 6.25 -1.52 -7.58
C ARG A 77 5.00 -1.52 -6.73
N LEU A 78 4.02 -0.73 -7.14
CA LEU A 78 2.66 -0.77 -6.60
C LEU A 78 2.02 -2.07 -7.04
N ARG A 79 1.37 -2.77 -6.11
CA ARG A 79 0.71 -4.03 -6.44
C ARG A 79 -0.43 -3.77 -7.42
N ALA A 80 -0.47 -4.58 -8.48
CA ALA A 80 -1.35 -4.36 -9.63
C ALA A 80 -2.84 -4.33 -9.24
N ASP A 81 -3.22 -4.97 -8.13
CA ASP A 81 -4.58 -4.98 -7.62
C ASP A 81 -5.12 -3.59 -7.21
N PHE A 82 -4.22 -2.66 -6.89
CA PHE A 82 -4.56 -1.35 -6.34
C PHE A 82 -4.39 -0.20 -7.33
N VAL A 83 -3.79 -0.47 -8.49
CA VAL A 83 -3.50 0.55 -9.51
C VAL A 83 -3.87 0.06 -10.89
N PHE A 84 -4.35 0.98 -11.73
CA PHE A 84 -4.69 0.66 -13.10
C PHE A 84 -3.44 0.60 -13.98
N ASN A 85 -3.19 -0.56 -14.61
CA ASN A 85 -2.02 -0.80 -15.46
C ASN A 85 -2.29 -0.62 -16.96
N GLY A 86 -3.13 0.34 -17.34
CA GLY A 86 -3.33 0.75 -18.73
C GLY A 86 -4.45 0.01 -19.47
N ASN A 87 -4.33 -1.30 -19.74
CA ASN A 87 -5.41 -2.07 -20.38
C ASN A 87 -5.55 -3.46 -19.76
N GLY A 88 -6.62 -4.19 -20.09
CA GLY A 88 -6.90 -5.50 -19.46
C GLY A 88 -5.78 -6.53 -19.62
N ALA A 89 -5.10 -6.57 -20.77
CA ALA A 89 -3.99 -7.48 -21.01
C ALA A 89 -2.70 -7.08 -20.25
N ALA A 90 -2.45 -5.78 -20.11
CA ALA A 90 -1.35 -5.27 -19.29
C ALA A 90 -1.63 -5.48 -17.80
N GLN A 91 -2.88 -5.28 -17.37
CA GLN A 91 -3.35 -5.58 -16.02
C GLN A 91 -3.19 -7.07 -15.67
N GLY A 92 -3.63 -7.98 -16.54
CA GLY A 92 -3.50 -9.41 -16.31
C GLY A 92 -2.04 -9.85 -16.19
N ARG A 93 -1.15 -9.31 -17.03
CA ARG A 93 0.30 -9.54 -16.93
C ARG A 93 0.88 -9.00 -15.62
N ALA A 94 0.51 -7.78 -15.23
CA ALA A 94 1.01 -7.17 -14.00
C ALA A 94 0.63 -7.99 -12.76
N ILE A 95 -0.58 -8.55 -12.71
CA ILE A 95 -1.04 -9.44 -11.63
C ILE A 95 -0.19 -10.73 -11.59
N GLN A 96 0.10 -11.32 -12.76
CA GLN A 96 0.90 -12.56 -12.84
C GLN A 96 2.37 -12.36 -12.44
N THR A 97 2.87 -11.14 -12.50
CA THR A 97 4.26 -10.79 -12.12
C THR A 97 4.41 -10.38 -10.66
N ILE A 98 3.33 -10.42 -9.86
CA ILE A 98 3.44 -10.22 -8.41
C ILE A 98 4.30 -11.36 -7.84
N PRO A 99 5.34 -11.07 -7.05
CA PRO A 99 6.16 -12.11 -6.43
C PRO A 99 5.31 -13.08 -5.60
N ALA A 100 5.58 -14.38 -5.71
CA ALA A 100 4.80 -15.42 -5.05
C ALA A 100 4.86 -15.33 -3.51
N ASP A 101 5.92 -14.70 -2.98
CA ASP A 101 6.18 -14.45 -1.57
C ASP A 101 5.72 -13.06 -1.11
N ALA A 102 5.15 -12.24 -1.99
CA ALA A 102 4.60 -10.95 -1.60
C ALA A 102 3.43 -11.15 -0.61
N PRO A 103 3.42 -10.46 0.55
CA PRO A 103 2.34 -10.59 1.51
C PRO A 103 0.96 -10.34 0.87
N ASP A 104 -0.05 -11.07 1.31
CA ASP A 104 -1.41 -10.90 0.78
C ASP A 104 -2.15 -9.77 1.53
N PRO A 105 -2.42 -8.61 0.89
CA PRO A 105 -3.08 -7.46 1.52
C PRO A 105 -4.55 -7.73 1.88
N TYR A 106 -5.15 -8.80 1.36
CA TYR A 106 -6.53 -9.17 1.66
C TYR A 106 -6.66 -10.03 2.91
N THR A 107 -5.57 -10.60 3.41
CA THR A 107 -5.55 -11.45 4.60
C THR A 107 -5.46 -10.65 5.90
N GLY A 108 -6.05 -9.44 5.91
CA GLY A 108 -5.89 -8.43 6.95
C GLY A 108 -5.72 -9.04 8.33
N LYS A 109 -4.63 -8.68 9.02
CA LYS A 109 -4.49 -8.93 10.46
C LYS A 109 -5.53 -8.06 11.15
N GLY A 110 -6.79 -8.50 11.11
CA GLY A 110 -7.88 -7.86 11.80
C GLY A 110 -7.47 -7.74 13.26
N THR A 111 -7.27 -6.52 13.72
CA THR A 111 -7.24 -6.24 15.14
C THR A 111 -8.56 -6.79 15.67
N GLU A 112 -8.52 -7.84 16.49
CA GLU A 112 -9.72 -8.36 17.15
C GLU A 112 -10.39 -7.19 17.85
N LEU A 113 -11.50 -6.73 17.29
CA LEU A 113 -12.35 -5.72 17.90
C LEU A 113 -12.90 -6.34 19.17
N THR A 114 -12.27 -6.02 20.30
CA THR A 114 -12.82 -6.35 21.61
C THR A 114 -14.06 -5.48 21.79
N VAL A 115 -15.24 -6.06 21.59
CA VAL A 115 -16.50 -5.41 21.89
C VAL A 115 -16.52 -5.19 23.41
N ILE A 116 -16.33 -3.94 23.84
CA ILE A 116 -16.55 -3.56 25.23
C ILE A 116 -18.06 -3.60 25.45
N ALA A 117 -18.53 -4.55 26.26
CA ALA A 117 -19.92 -4.61 26.66
C ALA A 117 -20.28 -3.29 27.36
N GLY A 118 -21.17 -2.51 26.74
CA GLY A 118 -21.73 -1.31 27.35
C GLY A 118 -22.54 -1.71 28.57
N GLY A 119 -22.02 -1.44 29.76
CA GLY A 119 -22.70 -1.68 31.03
C GLY A 119 -23.93 -0.79 31.14
N ASN A 120 -25.11 -1.40 31.06
CA ASN A 120 -26.34 -0.85 31.63
C ASN A 120 -26.59 -1.58 32.95
N ASP A 121 -25.73 -1.33 33.94
CA ASP A 121 -26.09 -1.55 35.34
C ASP A 121 -26.78 -0.27 35.82
N SER A 122 -28.09 -0.22 35.60
CA SER A 122 -28.97 0.62 36.39
C SER A 122 -29.57 -0.30 37.45
N GLU A 123 -28.90 -0.35 38.61
CA GLU A 123 -29.51 -0.75 39.87
C GLU A 123 -30.40 0.41 40.39
N ASP A 124 -31.48 0.00 41.05
CA ASP A 124 -32.59 0.72 41.70
C ASP A 124 -33.76 1.24 40.85
#